data_AF-A0A9X3IM81-F1
#
_entry.id   AF-A0A9X3IM81-F1
#
_cell.length_a   1.000
_cell.length_b   1.000
_cell.length_c   1.000
_cell.angle_alpha   90.00
_cell.angle_beta   90.00
_cell.angle_gamma   90.00
#
_symmetry.space_group_name_H-M   'P 1'
#
loop_
_entity.id
_entity.type
_entity.pdbx_description
1 polymer ?
#
loop_
_entity_poly.entity_id
_entity_poly.type
_entity_poly.pdbx_seq_one_letter_code
_entity_poly.pdbx_strand_id
1 'polypeptide(L)'
;MAENRRGGKRAGAGRPKGQQNKATREQKASLQELARNHTSVALGALVKVATDGESESARVAAANALLDRAYGKPSQSVQHSGAIGSYDLTKVSDADLDRLEAILGPLADAGGDPGGAET
;
A
#
# COMPACT_ATOMS: atom_id res chain seq x y z
N MET A 1 -36.57 -29.73 -10.27
CA MET A 1 -35.15 -29.34 -10.32
C MET A 1 -35.04 -27.90 -9.83
N ALA A 2 -34.61 -27.67 -8.59
CA ALA A 2 -34.53 -26.31 -8.02
C ALA A 2 -33.10 -25.78 -8.13
N GLU A 3 -32.94 -24.73 -8.92
CA GLU A 3 -31.66 -24.14 -9.29
C GLU A 3 -31.13 -23.25 -8.16
N ASN A 4 -30.04 -23.66 -7.53
CA ASN A 4 -29.47 -23.03 -6.34
C ASN A 4 -28.65 -21.79 -6.75
N ARG A 5 -29.29 -20.68 -7.11
CA ARG A 5 -28.63 -19.42 -7.51
C ARG A 5 -28.07 -18.69 -6.28
N ARG A 6 -26.81 -18.97 -5.91
CA ARG A 6 -26.07 -18.24 -4.86
C ARG A 6 -25.23 -17.12 -5.49
N GLY A 7 -25.37 -15.89 -4.99
CA GLY A 7 -24.45 -14.76 -5.28
C GLY A 7 -24.94 -13.66 -6.23
N GLY A 8 -26.05 -12.98 -5.91
CA GLY A 8 -26.52 -11.78 -6.63
C GLY A 8 -26.72 -10.58 -5.71
N LYS A 9 -26.75 -9.36 -6.26
CA LYS A 9 -27.05 -8.12 -5.50
C LYS A 9 -28.44 -8.26 -4.85
N ARG A 10 -28.49 -8.33 -3.52
CA ARG A 10 -29.72 -8.27 -2.72
C ARG A 10 -29.67 -7.01 -1.86
N ALA A 11 -30.82 -6.43 -1.50
CA ALA A 11 -30.85 -5.35 -0.51
C ALA A 11 -30.22 -5.87 0.80
N GLY A 12 -29.19 -5.18 1.31
CA GLY A 12 -28.39 -5.63 2.45
C GLY A 12 -27.29 -6.65 2.13
N ALA A 13 -27.08 -7.01 0.85
CA ALA A 13 -25.92 -7.81 0.45
C ALA A 13 -24.67 -6.92 0.34
N GLY A 14 -23.63 -7.31 1.07
CA GLY A 14 -22.36 -6.61 1.10
C GLY A 14 -21.91 -6.35 2.53
N ARG A 15 -20.69 -5.84 2.66
CA ARG A 15 -20.14 -5.41 3.94
C ARG A 15 -20.88 -4.12 4.37
N PRO A 16 -21.47 -4.04 5.57
CA PRO A 16 -22.22 -2.86 5.98
C PRO A 16 -21.34 -1.60 5.89
N LYS A 17 -21.91 -0.52 5.37
CA LYS A 17 -21.21 0.76 5.19
C LYS A 17 -20.74 1.26 6.57
N GLY A 18 -19.44 1.46 6.73
CA GLY A 18 -18.83 1.87 7.99
C GLY A 18 -18.29 0.73 8.86
N GLN A 19 -18.37 -0.53 8.42
CA GLN A 19 -17.75 -1.63 9.17
C GLN A 19 -16.22 -1.48 9.17
N GLN A 20 -15.66 -1.16 10.33
CA GLN A 20 -14.22 -1.08 10.53
C GLN A 20 -13.53 -2.39 10.12
N ASN A 21 -12.32 -2.30 9.57
CA ASN A 21 -11.52 -3.45 9.21
C ASN A 21 -11.33 -4.36 10.43
N LYS A 22 -11.67 -5.65 10.28
CA LYS A 22 -11.54 -6.67 11.34
C LYS A 22 -10.11 -6.76 11.90
N ALA A 23 -9.12 -6.34 11.12
CA ALA A 23 -7.75 -6.13 11.57
C ALA A 23 -7.49 -4.64 11.84
N THR A 24 -7.24 -4.28 13.10
CA THR A 24 -6.82 -2.93 13.50
C THR A 24 -5.41 -2.63 12.99
N ARG A 25 -4.99 -1.36 13.02
CA ARG A 25 -3.66 -0.95 12.54
C ARG A 25 -2.54 -1.62 13.33
N GLU A 26 -2.72 -1.77 14.64
CA GLU A 26 -1.75 -2.43 15.53
C GLU A 26 -1.61 -3.92 15.20
N GLN A 27 -2.74 -4.60 14.93
CA GLN A 27 -2.74 -6.02 14.53
C GLN A 27 -2.02 -6.23 13.20
N LYS A 28 -2.14 -5.28 12.25
CA LYS A 28 -1.41 -5.33 10.98
C LYS A 28 0.09 -5.10 11.19
N ALA A 29 0.48 -4.17 12.06
CA ALA A 29 1.89 -3.91 12.38
C ALA A 29 2.54 -5.14 13.02
N SER A 30 1.87 -5.74 14.03
CA SER A 30 2.35 -6.96 14.68
C SER A 30 2.49 -8.14 13.70
N LEU A 31 1.53 -8.33 12.79
CA LEU A 31 1.62 -9.37 11.77
C LEU A 31 2.78 -9.11 10.78
N GLN A 32 3.02 -7.85 10.42
CA GLN A 32 4.14 -7.47 9.55
C GLN A 32 5.48 -7.75 10.21
N GLU A 33 5.64 -7.45 11.51
CA GLU A 33 6.86 -7.77 12.26
C GLU A 33 7.10 -9.28 12.31
N LEU A 34 6.06 -10.05 12.62
CA LEU A 34 6.16 -11.51 12.62
C LEU A 34 6.53 -12.05 11.23
N ALA A 35 5.96 -11.50 10.17
CA ALA A 35 6.30 -11.87 8.79
C ALA A 35 7.76 -11.50 8.43
N ARG A 36 8.27 -10.35 8.90
CA ARG A 36 9.66 -9.93 8.69
C ARG A 36 10.65 -10.93 9.30
N ASN A 37 10.34 -11.50 10.47
CA ASN A 37 11.18 -12.51 11.10
C ASN A 37 11.33 -13.80 10.25
N HIS A 38 10.35 -14.10 9.39
CA HIS A 38 10.39 -15.27 8.50
C HIS A 38 10.98 -15.00 7.12
N THR A 39 11.52 -13.80 6.87
CA THR A 39 12.05 -13.41 5.56
C THR A 39 13.19 -14.33 5.09
N SER A 40 14.06 -14.77 6.00
CA SER A 40 15.16 -15.70 5.69
C SER A 40 14.67 -17.05 5.19
N VAL A 41 13.65 -17.62 5.85
CA VAL A 41 13.00 -18.88 5.47
C VAL A 41 12.32 -18.74 4.12
N ALA A 42 11.60 -17.63 3.90
CA ALA A 42 10.94 -17.35 2.63
C ALA A 42 11.93 -17.19 1.47
N LEU A 43 13.07 -16.54 1.69
CA LEU A 43 14.16 -16.45 0.72
C LEU A 43 14.73 -17.82 0.38
N GLY A 44 15.02 -18.65 1.39
CA GLY A 44 15.51 -20.03 1.17
C GLY A 44 14.51 -20.87 0.35
N ALA A 45 13.21 -20.72 0.61
CA ALA A 45 12.18 -21.38 -0.17
C ALA A 45 12.14 -20.91 -1.63
N LEU A 46 12.28 -19.61 -1.90
CA LEU A 46 12.36 -19.08 -3.26
C LEU A 46 13.58 -19.62 -4.01
N VAL A 47 14.75 -19.67 -3.37
CA VAL A 47 15.95 -20.25 -3.97
C VAL A 47 15.73 -21.72 -4.31
N LYS A 48 15.18 -22.50 -3.38
CA LYS A 48 14.87 -23.92 -3.61
C LYS A 48 13.86 -24.13 -4.75
N VAL A 49 12.83 -23.30 -4.83
CA VAL A 49 11.85 -23.37 -5.94
C VAL A 49 12.51 -22.99 -7.27
N ALA A 50 13.45 -22.03 -7.27
CA ALA A 50 14.18 -21.65 -8.48
C ALA A 50 15.14 -22.75 -8.96
N THR A 51 15.76 -23.51 -8.05
CA THR A 51 16.70 -24.60 -8.41
C THR A 51 15.98 -25.91 -8.74
N ASP A 52 15.09 -26.36 -7.85
CA ASP A 52 14.55 -27.72 -7.85
C ASP A 52 13.03 -27.77 -8.01
N GLY A 53 12.39 -26.64 -8.35
CA GLY A 53 10.94 -26.57 -8.54
C GLY A 53 10.45 -27.50 -9.64
N GLU A 54 9.34 -28.21 -9.39
CA GLU A 54 8.77 -29.18 -10.32
C GLU A 54 8.23 -28.54 -11.61
N SER A 55 7.82 -27.26 -11.55
CA SER A 55 7.30 -26.52 -12.70
C SER A 55 8.28 -25.43 -13.14
N GLU A 56 8.49 -25.32 -14.45
CA GLU A 56 9.20 -24.18 -15.06
C GLU A 56 8.53 -22.84 -14.73
N SER A 57 7.20 -22.78 -14.68
CA SER A 57 6.48 -21.56 -14.29
C SER A 57 6.78 -21.15 -12.85
N ALA A 58 6.91 -22.13 -11.94
CA ALA A 58 7.27 -21.87 -10.55
C ALA A 58 8.72 -21.40 -10.43
N ARG A 59 9.64 -22.02 -11.18
CA ARG A 59 11.05 -21.61 -11.26
C ARG A 59 11.20 -20.17 -11.76
N VAL A 60 10.54 -19.83 -12.87
CA VAL A 60 10.57 -18.48 -13.45
C VAL A 60 9.97 -17.45 -12.49
N ALA A 61 8.84 -17.77 -11.85
CA ALA A 61 8.21 -16.89 -10.87
C ALA A 61 9.12 -16.64 -9.66
N ALA A 62 9.78 -17.67 -9.15
CA ALA A 62 10.73 -17.55 -8.04
C ALA A 62 11.98 -16.74 -8.44
N ALA A 63 12.52 -16.97 -9.63
CA ALA A 63 13.66 -16.21 -10.15
C ALA A 63 13.33 -14.73 -10.31
N ASN A 64 12.20 -14.39 -10.94
CA ASN A 64 11.74 -13.00 -11.07
C ASN A 64 11.53 -12.34 -9.69
N ALA A 65 10.97 -13.09 -8.74
CA ALA A 65 10.77 -12.60 -7.37
C ALA A 65 12.10 -12.28 -6.65
N LEU A 66 13.18 -13.02 -6.93
CA LEU A 66 14.51 -12.73 -6.40
C LEU A 66 15.12 -11.49 -7.08
N LEU A 67 15.03 -11.41 -8.42
CA LEU A 67 15.57 -10.29 -9.19
C LEU A 67 14.88 -8.96 -8.84
N ASP A 68 13.55 -8.96 -8.71
CA ASP A 68 12.76 -7.80 -8.30
C ASP A 68 13.17 -7.27 -6.92
N ARG A 69 13.71 -8.12 -6.04
CA ARG A 69 14.18 -7.72 -4.71
C ARG A 69 15.63 -7.24 -4.72
N ALA A 70 16.47 -7.81 -5.56
CA ALA A 70 17.87 -7.43 -5.69
C ALA A 70 18.04 -6.09 -6.43
N TYR A 71 17.26 -5.88 -7.50
CA TYR A 71 17.38 -4.73 -8.39
C TYR A 71 16.22 -3.74 -8.28
N GLY A 72 15.17 -4.11 -7.54
CA GLY A 72 13.93 -3.34 -7.50
C GLY A 72 13.03 -3.63 -8.71
N LYS A 73 11.76 -3.25 -8.59
CA LYS A 73 10.83 -3.25 -9.73
C LYS A 73 11.02 -1.97 -10.55
N PRO A 74 10.85 -2.01 -11.88
CA PRO A 74 10.84 -0.80 -12.70
C PRO A 74 9.80 0.20 -12.19
N SER A 75 10.15 1.49 -12.22
CA SER A 75 9.29 2.55 -11.70
C SER A 75 7.92 2.51 -12.37
N GLN A 76 6.85 2.42 -11.58
CA GLN A 76 5.50 2.57 -12.13
C GLN A 76 5.30 4.02 -12.55
N SER A 77 4.95 4.24 -13.82
CA SER A 77 4.53 5.56 -14.30
C SER A 77 3.17 5.89 -13.70
N VAL A 78 3.13 6.82 -12.75
CA VAL A 78 1.87 7.39 -12.24
C VAL A 78 1.43 8.49 -13.20
N GLN A 79 0.22 8.37 -13.74
CA GLN A 79 -0.39 9.40 -14.57
C GLN A 79 -1.02 10.45 -13.65
N HIS A 80 -0.43 11.65 -13.61
CA HIS A 80 -1.04 12.80 -12.95
C HIS A 80 -1.85 13.58 -13.98
N SER A 81 -3.09 13.95 -13.64
CA SER A 81 -3.98 14.73 -14.50
C SER A 81 -3.70 16.23 -14.47
N GLY A 82 -2.62 16.67 -13.83
CA GLY A 82 -2.23 18.08 -13.67
C GLY A 82 -0.76 18.31 -14.00
N ALA A 83 -0.38 19.58 -14.15
CA ALA A 83 1.01 19.96 -14.33
C ALA A 83 1.82 19.61 -13.08
N ILE A 84 2.85 18.77 -13.24
CA ILE A 84 3.81 18.49 -12.18
C ILE A 84 5.05 19.35 -12.45
N GLY A 85 5.35 20.25 -11.52
CA GLY A 85 6.61 21.00 -11.48
C GLY A 85 7.35 20.68 -10.19
N SER A 86 8.68 20.79 -10.22
CA SER A 86 9.47 20.87 -9.00
C SER A 86 9.50 22.32 -8.56
N TYR A 87 8.96 22.61 -7.37
CA TYR A 87 8.92 23.95 -6.80
C TYR A 87 9.71 23.95 -5.49
N ASP A 88 10.63 24.91 -5.38
CA ASP A 88 11.41 25.13 -4.16
C ASP A 88 10.58 25.96 -3.17
N LEU A 89 9.98 25.29 -2.20
CA LEU A 89 9.09 25.91 -1.22
C LEU A 89 9.81 26.86 -0.25
N THR A 90 11.16 26.81 -0.19
CA THR A 90 11.94 27.71 0.67
C THR A 90 12.04 29.14 0.14
N LYS A 91 11.65 29.37 -1.12
CA LYS A 91 11.69 30.68 -1.79
C LYS A 91 10.31 31.30 -1.99
N VAL A 92 9.28 30.70 -1.40
CA VAL A 92 7.91 31.18 -1.49
C VAL A 92 7.78 32.42 -0.61
N SER A 93 7.16 33.49 -1.13
CA SER A 93 6.89 34.69 -0.34
C SER A 93 5.78 34.43 0.67
N ASP A 94 5.72 35.20 1.76
CA ASP A 94 4.68 35.03 2.79
C ASP A 94 3.26 35.13 2.19
N ALA A 95 3.06 36.00 1.21
CA ALA A 95 1.77 36.14 0.51
C ALA A 95 1.42 34.91 -0.37
N ASP A 96 2.41 34.28 -0.98
CA ASP A 96 2.22 33.04 -1.74
C ASP A 96 1.99 31.85 -0.81
N LEU A 97 2.56 31.89 0.40
CA LEU A 97 2.36 30.89 1.43
C LEU A 97 0.92 30.93 1.96
N ASP A 98 0.37 32.12 2.23
CA ASP A 98 -1.04 32.32 2.61
C ASP A 98 -1.98 31.78 1.54
N ARG A 99 -1.65 32.01 0.26
CA ARG A 99 -2.45 31.52 -0.87
C ARG A 99 -2.42 29.99 -0.97
N LEU A 100 -1.28 29.37 -0.68
CA LEU A 100 -1.16 27.91 -0.62
C LEU A 100 -1.94 27.33 0.56
N GLU A 101 -1.90 27.98 1.72
CA GLU A 101 -2.68 27.59 2.89
C GLU A 101 -4.19 27.64 2.61
N ALA A 102 -4.68 28.67 1.91
CA ALA A 102 -6.09 28.74 1.55
C ALA A 102 -6.55 27.59 0.65
N ILE A 103 -5.67 27.07 -0.22
CA ILE A 103 -5.98 25.98 -1.16
C ILE A 103 -5.85 24.61 -0.49
N LEU A 104 -4.84 24.43 0.37
CA LEU A 104 -4.47 23.13 0.94
C LEU A 104 -4.88 22.95 2.41
N GLY A 105 -5.24 24.01 3.11
CA GLY A 105 -5.63 24.02 4.53
C GLY A 105 -6.75 23.04 4.87
N PRO A 106 -7.84 22.92 4.08
CA PRO A 106 -8.87 21.91 4.31
C PRO A 106 -8.36 20.46 4.22
N LEU A 107 -7.22 20.21 3.59
CA LEU A 107 -6.59 18.88 3.53
C LEU A 107 -5.69 18.60 4.72
N ALA A 108 -5.17 19.63 5.39
CA ALA A 108 -4.29 19.49 6.56
C ALA A 108 -5.06 18.96 7.80
N ASP A 109 -6.32 19.37 7.97
CA ASP A 109 -7.16 18.97 9.11
C ASP A 109 -7.58 17.48 9.05
N ALA A 110 -7.51 16.85 7.88
CA ALA A 110 -7.78 15.42 7.72
C ALA A 110 -6.61 14.51 8.18
N GLY A 111 -5.44 15.09 8.50
CA GLY A 111 -4.21 14.38 8.82
C GLY A 111 -3.61 14.67 10.20
N GLY A 112 -4.39 15.24 11.12
CA GLY A 112 -3.93 15.65 12.45
C GLY A 112 -3.21 14.53 13.21
N ASP A 113 -1.90 14.72 13.41
CA ASP A 113 -1.08 14.03 14.40
C ASP A 113 -1.38 14.63 15.79
N PRO A 114 -2.01 13.89 16.72
CA PRO A 114 -2.22 14.38 18.08
C PRO A 114 -0.94 14.13 18.89
N GLY A 115 0.10 14.92 18.63
CA GLY A 115 1.44 14.61 19.13
C GLY A 115 2.31 15.83 19.43
N GLY A 116 1.84 16.73 20.29
CA GLY A 116 2.66 17.86 20.71
C GLY A 116 2.03 18.71 21.82
N ALA A 117 1.78 18.11 22.98
CA ALA A 117 1.61 18.90 24.20
C ALA A 117 3.02 19.27 24.68
N GLU A 118 3.41 20.53 24.44
CA GLU A 118 4.62 21.13 25.00
C GLU A 118 4.44 21.30 26.52
N THR A 119 5.44 20.83 27.27
CA THR A 119 5.69 21.21 28.67
C THR A 119 6.27 22.62 28.73
#